data_AF-A0A1I3SG40-F1
#
_entry.id   AF-A0A1I3SG40-F1
#
_cell.length_a   1.000
_cell.length_b   1.000
_cell.length_c   1.000
_cell.angle_alpha   90.00
_cell.angle_beta   90.00
_cell.angle_gamma   90.00
#
_symmetry.space_group_name_H-M   'P 1'
#
loop_
_entity.id
_entity.type
_entity.pdbx_description
1 polymer ?
#
loop_
_entity_poly.entity_id
_entity_poly.type
_entity_poly.pdbx_seq_one_letter_code
_entity_poly.pdbx_strand_id
1 'polypeptide(L)'
;MEKKIQYIDFLKGLPWQDESTQVLSGQISACISIANNPVYMGMSCIFILLKKFRDDGHSDELLYKYEAVVGEIIERFDFRVTFPSKAQ
;
A
#
# COMPACT_ATOMS: atom_id res chain seq x y z
N MET A 1 12.92 -15.90 0.73
CA MET A 1 12.50 -15.40 -0.60
C MET A 1 11.00 -15.60 -0.83
N GLU A 2 10.40 -16.67 -0.30
CA GLU A 2 8.98 -17.03 -0.47
C GLU A 2 7.96 -15.96 -0.03
N LYS A 3 8.18 -15.27 1.10
CA LYS A 3 7.24 -14.24 1.59
C LYS A 3 7.10 -13.04 0.63
N LYS A 4 8.14 -12.68 -0.12
CA LYS A 4 8.08 -11.55 -1.08
C LYS A 4 7.16 -11.84 -2.26
N ILE A 5 7.10 -13.09 -2.72
CA ILE A 5 6.28 -13.52 -3.85
C ILE A 5 4.79 -13.44 -3.46
N GLN A 6 4.45 -13.89 -2.26
CA GLN A 6 3.08 -13.87 -1.73
C GLN A 6 2.45 -12.47 -1.68
N TYR A 7 3.24 -11.42 -1.40
CA TYR A 7 2.73 -10.05 -1.33
C TYR A 7 2.53 -9.42 -2.71
N ILE A 8 3.39 -9.74 -3.66
CA ILE A 8 3.20 -9.32 -5.05
C ILE A 8 1.93 -9.97 -5.61
N ASP A 9 1.73 -11.26 -5.32
CA ASP A 9 0.55 -12.00 -5.77
C ASP A 9 -0.73 -11.48 -5.10
N PHE A 10 -0.68 -11.17 -3.80
CA PHE A 10 -1.79 -10.48 -3.10
C PHE A 10 -2.17 -9.17 -3.79
N LEU A 11 -1.20 -8.27 -4.00
CA LEU A 11 -1.46 -6.96 -4.61
C LEU A 11 -1.95 -7.07 -6.06
N LYS A 12 -1.45 -8.06 -6.82
CA LYS A 12 -1.91 -8.34 -8.18
C LYS A 12 -3.31 -8.94 -8.23
N GLY A 13 -3.72 -9.66 -7.18
CA GLY A 13 -5.04 -10.27 -7.07
C GLY A 13 -6.15 -9.30 -6.61
N LEU A 14 -5.81 -8.06 -6.24
CA LEU A 14 -6.81 -7.08 -5.84
C LEU A 14 -7.64 -6.60 -7.05
N PRO A 15 -8.96 -6.42 -6.89
CA PRO A 15 -9.86 -5.96 -7.95
C PRO A 15 -9.73 -4.44 -8.19
N TRP A 16 -8.59 -3.99 -8.74
CA TRP A 16 -8.24 -2.58 -8.91
C TRP A 16 -9.23 -1.77 -9.77
N GLN A 17 -9.99 -2.40 -10.66
CA GLN A 17 -10.97 -1.71 -11.50
C GLN A 17 -12.29 -1.50 -10.75
N ASP A 18 -12.79 -2.58 -10.13
CA ASP A 18 -14.16 -2.64 -9.63
C ASP A 18 -14.31 -2.11 -8.20
N GLU A 19 -13.22 -2.07 -7.44
CA GLU A 19 -13.26 -1.82 -6.00
C GLU A 19 -12.88 -0.38 -5.63
N SER A 20 -13.46 0.16 -4.56
CA SER A 20 -13.16 1.52 -4.12
C SER A 20 -11.73 1.68 -3.55
N THR A 21 -11.18 2.89 -3.60
CA THR A 21 -9.88 3.23 -2.98
C THR A 21 -9.87 2.84 -1.49
N GLN A 22 -10.96 3.10 -0.76
CA GLN A 22 -11.04 2.85 0.68
C GLN A 22 -11.03 1.36 1.03
N VAL A 23 -11.66 0.53 0.20
CA VAL A 23 -11.65 -0.92 0.40
C VAL A 23 -10.28 -1.49 0.06
N LEU A 24 -9.67 -1.06 -1.05
CA LEU A 24 -8.31 -1.47 -1.44
C LEU A 24 -7.28 -1.08 -0.37
N SER A 25 -7.29 0.18 0.08
CA SER A 25 -6.39 0.67 1.13
C SER A 25 -6.63 -0.07 2.47
N GLY A 26 -7.87 -0.41 2.78
CA GLY A 26 -8.26 -1.20 3.94
C GLY A 26 -7.69 -2.62 3.90
N GLN A 27 -7.85 -3.32 2.78
CA GLN A 27 -7.31 -4.68 2.57
C GLN A 27 -5.79 -4.70 2.67
N ILE A 28 -5.12 -3.72 2.05
CA ILE A 28 -3.65 -3.60 2.11
C ILE A 28 -3.19 -3.27 3.54
N SER A 29 -3.87 -2.37 4.24
CA SER A 29 -3.55 -2.00 5.62
C SER A 29 -3.74 -3.16 6.60
N ALA A 30 -4.77 -3.99 6.40
CA ALA A 30 -4.98 -5.21 7.17
C ALA A 30 -3.83 -6.21 6.96
N CYS A 31 -3.41 -6.41 5.71
CA CYS A 31 -2.26 -7.25 5.36
C CYS A 31 -0.96 -6.76 6.02
N ILE A 32 -0.70 -5.45 5.99
CA ILE A 32 0.47 -4.84 6.63
C ILE A 32 0.44 -5.04 8.16
N SER A 33 -0.72 -4.86 8.79
CA SER A 33 -0.87 -4.87 10.24
C SER A 33 -0.60 -6.23 10.89
N ILE A 34 -0.84 -7.33 10.16
CA ILE A 34 -0.60 -8.70 10.64
C ILE A 34 0.81 -9.22 10.28
N ALA A 35 1.63 -8.42 9.60
CA ALA A 35 2.97 -8.83 9.21
C ALA A 35 3.96 -8.72 10.40
N ASN A 36 4.95 -9.62 10.45
CA ASN A 36 6.00 -9.59 11.48
C ASN A 36 6.79 -8.27 11.50
N ASN A 37 6.85 -7.55 10.39
CA ASN A 37 7.46 -6.21 10.30
C ASN A 37 6.54 -5.30 9.46
N PRO A 38 5.57 -4.62 10.10
CA PRO A 38 4.58 -3.78 9.41
C PRO A 38 5.21 -2.63 8.65
N VAL A 39 6.28 -2.02 9.18
CA VAL A 39 6.97 -0.89 8.51
C VAL A 39 7.62 -1.35 7.21
N TYR A 40 8.40 -2.44 7.26
CA TYR A 40 9.01 -3.03 6.06
C TYR A 40 7.96 -3.47 5.04
N MET A 41 6.85 -4.05 5.53
CA MET A 41 5.76 -4.52 4.70
C MET A 41 5.02 -3.36 4.02
N GLY A 42 4.72 -2.29 4.76
CA GLY A 42 4.11 -1.08 4.22
C GLY A 42 4.96 -0.45 3.12
N MET A 43 6.27 -0.27 3.37
CA MET A 43 7.20 0.22 2.35
C MET A 43 7.23 -0.70 1.13
N SER A 44 7.27 -2.02 1.32
CA SER A 44 7.28 -2.98 0.21
C SER A 44 6.02 -2.89 -0.64
N CYS A 45 4.84 -2.78 -0.03
CA CYS A 45 3.59 -2.59 -0.74
C CYS A 45 3.61 -1.31 -1.58
N ILE A 46 4.00 -0.17 -0.98
CA ILE A 46 4.08 1.11 -1.69
C ILE A 46 5.02 1.01 -2.90
N PHE A 47 6.21 0.44 -2.74
CA PHE A 47 7.15 0.26 -3.85
C PHE A 47 6.60 -0.67 -4.95
N ILE A 48 5.88 -1.73 -4.60
CA ILE A 48 5.25 -2.63 -5.59
C ILE A 48 4.14 -1.90 -6.35
N LEU A 49 3.31 -1.12 -5.66
CA LEU A 49 2.24 -0.32 -6.29
C LEU A 49 2.80 0.69 -7.28
N LEU A 50 3.82 1.46 -6.86
CA LEU A 50 4.51 2.43 -7.72
C LEU A 50 5.24 1.77 -8.90
N LYS A 51 5.82 0.58 -8.69
CA LYS A 51 6.43 -0.19 -9.77
C LYS A 51 5.38 -0.70 -10.76
N LYS A 52 4.26 -1.25 -10.27
CA LYS A 52 3.16 -1.73 -11.11
C LYS A 52 2.55 -0.61 -11.95
N PHE A 53 2.38 0.58 -11.36
CA PHE A 53 2.01 1.79 -12.09
C PHE A 53 2.95 2.05 -13.27
N ARG A 54 4.26 2.04 -13.02
CA ARG A 54 5.28 2.28 -14.06
C ARG A 54 5.29 1.21 -15.15
N ASP A 55 5.18 -0.06 -14.76
CA ASP A 55 5.36 -1.20 -15.66
C ASP A 55 4.13 -1.42 -16.56
N ASP A 56 2.92 -1.12 -16.09
CA ASP A 56 1.67 -1.44 -16.81
C ASP A 56 1.19 -0.30 -17.74
N GLY A 57 1.80 0.90 -17.73
CA GLY A 57 1.43 2.01 -18.62
C GLY A 57 -0.04 2.43 -18.52
N HIS A 58 -0.62 2.33 -17.33
CA HIS A 58 -2.05 2.54 -17.06
C HIS A 58 -2.56 3.93 -17.45
N SER A 59 -3.87 4.02 -17.69
CA SER A 59 -4.58 5.29 -17.89
C SER A 59 -4.45 6.21 -16.67
N ASP A 60 -4.56 7.52 -16.88
CA ASP A 60 -4.47 8.55 -15.84
C ASP A 60 -5.43 8.30 -14.65
N GLU A 61 -6.58 7.67 -14.89
CA GLU A 61 -7.57 7.33 -13.87
C GLU A 61 -7.07 6.26 -12.89
N LEU A 62 -6.42 5.21 -13.40
CA LEU A 62 -5.82 4.18 -12.56
C LEU A 62 -4.60 4.70 -11.81
N LEU A 63 -3.81 5.57 -12.45
CA LEU A 63 -2.71 6.27 -11.80
C LEU A 63 -3.19 7.02 -10.56
N TYR A 64 -4.23 7.85 -10.72
CA TYR A 64 -4.82 8.57 -9.60
C TYR A 64 -5.31 7.62 -8.49
N LYS A 65 -5.89 6.47 -8.86
CA LYS A 65 -6.35 5.44 -7.91
C LYS A 65 -5.19 4.81 -7.12
N TYR A 66 -4.08 4.49 -7.78
CA TYR A 66 -2.88 3.98 -7.10
C TYR A 66 -2.29 5.00 -6.11
N GLU A 67 -2.20 6.28 -6.50
CA GLU A 67 -1.71 7.35 -5.64
C GLU A 67 -2.62 7.58 -4.42
N ALA A 68 -3.94 7.58 -4.63
CA ALA A 68 -4.92 7.72 -3.56
C ALA A 68 -4.85 6.55 -2.56
N VAL A 69 -4.71 5.31 -3.04
CA VAL A 69 -4.52 4.14 -2.16
C VAL A 69 -3.24 4.27 -1.35
N VAL A 70 -2.13 4.71 -1.96
CA VAL A 70 -0.86 4.94 -1.24
C VAL A 70 -1.02 6.01 -0.16
N GLY A 71 -1.69 7.13 -0.47
CA GLY A 71 -1.99 8.20 0.48
C GLY A 71 -2.79 7.70 1.69
N GLU A 72 -3.90 6.99 1.45
CA GLU A 72 -4.73 6.46 2.52
C GLU A 72 -4.00 5.41 3.38
N ILE A 73 -3.11 4.60 2.79
CA ILE A 73 -2.26 3.69 3.55
C ILE A 73 -1.31 4.50 4.45
N ILE A 74 -0.62 5.51 3.93
CA ILE A 74 0.29 6.34 4.71
C ILE A 74 -0.45 6.95 5.90
N GLU A 75 -1.59 7.61 5.68
CA GLU A 75 -2.39 8.23 6.75
C GLU A 75 -2.79 7.25 7.87
N ARG A 76 -3.19 6.03 7.50
CA ARG A 76 -3.56 4.97 8.45
C ARG A 76 -2.40 4.52 9.33
N PHE A 77 -1.16 4.66 8.85
CA PHE A 77 0.04 4.29 9.59
C PHE A 77 0.75 5.48 10.25
N ASP A 78 0.61 6.70 9.72
CA ASP A 78 1.20 7.93 10.26
C ASP A 78 0.58 8.27 11.64
N PHE A 79 -0.71 8.00 11.83
CA PHE A 79 -1.37 8.10 13.14
C PHE A 79 -0.84 7.11 14.20
N ARG A 80 -0.07 6.08 13.81
CA ARG A 80 0.59 5.15 14.74
C ARG A 80 2.06 5.47 14.98
N VAL A 81 2.64 6.40 14.21
CA VAL A 81 4.00 6.89 14.38
C VAL A 81 3.91 8.34 14.84
N THR A 82 3.52 8.55 16.10
CA THR A 82 3.95 9.75 16.80
C THR A 82 5.47 9.68 16.84
N PHE A 83 6.13 10.35 15.88
CA PHE A 83 7.52 10.74 16.09
C PHE A 83 7.55 11.47 17.44
N PRO A 84 8.43 11.10 18.38
CA PRO A 84 8.61 11.91 19.57
C PRO A 84 8.92 13.31 19.07
N SER A 85 7.99 14.24 19.23
CA SER A 85 8.29 15.64 18.99
C SER A 85 9.46 15.92 19.91
N LYS A 86 10.54 16.46 19.34
CA LYS A 86 11.64 16.92 20.17
C LYS A 86 11.01 17.94 21.11
N ALA A 87 10.96 17.59 22.40
CA ALA A 87 10.68 18.53 23.46
C ALA A 87 11.58 19.74 23.23
N GLN A 88 10.95 20.89 23.00
CA GLN A 88 11.56 22.20 23.20
C GLN A 88 11.20 22.66 24.61
#